data_AF-A0A2G2YKM9-F1
#
_entry.id   AF-A0A2G2YKM9-F1
#
_cell.length_a   1.000
_cell.length_b   1.000
_cell.length_c   1.000
_cell.angle_alpha   90.00
_cell.angle_beta   90.00
_cell.angle_gamma   90.00
#
_symmetry.space_group_name_H-M   'P 1'
#
loop_
_entity.id
_entity.type
_entity.pdbx_description
1 polymer ?
#
loop_
_entity_poly.entity_id
_entity_poly.type
_entity_poly.pdbx_seq_one_letter_code
_entity_poly.pdbx_strand_id
1 'polypeptide(L)'
;MISGDGTLLYPGILCVPNVDGLQEIILDEAHDSRYVVHPCSAKMYHDLKEIYWWKGMKRDVTYFVAKCMVCQQVNSEHMRPEGIYQQIIQLEGQLNT
;
A
#
# COMPACT_ATOMS: atom_id res chain seq x y z
N MET A 1 -15.31 -12.26 21.09
CA MET A 1 -16.75 -12.13 21.41
C MET A 1 -17.45 -11.90 20.09
N ILE A 2 -18.49 -12.66 19.78
CA ILE A 2 -19.26 -12.49 18.54
C ILE A 2 -20.23 -11.34 18.79
N SER A 3 -20.19 -10.28 17.98
CA SER A 3 -21.19 -9.20 18.05
C SER A 3 -22.55 -9.70 17.54
N GLY A 4 -23.62 -9.01 17.93
CA GLY A 4 -25.01 -9.40 17.62
C GLY A 4 -25.36 -9.50 16.13
N ASP A 5 -24.44 -9.13 15.25
CA ASP A 5 -24.49 -9.24 13.79
C ASP A 5 -23.73 -10.46 13.23
N GLY A 6 -23.12 -11.29 14.09
CA GLY A 6 -22.35 -12.47 13.68
C GLY A 6 -20.88 -12.19 13.40
N THR A 7 -20.38 -10.97 13.62
CA THR A 7 -18.99 -10.61 13.36
C THR A 7 -18.07 -11.06 14.50
N LEU A 8 -17.00 -11.79 14.17
CA LEU A 8 -15.93 -12.17 15.11
C LEU A 8 -15.02 -10.96 15.40
N LEU A 9 -15.23 -10.31 16.53
CA LEU A 9 -14.31 -9.29 17.05
C LEU A 9 -13.16 -9.94 17.82
N TYR A 10 -11.96 -9.92 17.23
CA TYR A 10 -10.74 -9.68 18.00
C TYR A 10 -10.81 -8.22 18.48
N PRO A 11 -10.42 -7.87 19.71
CA PRO A 11 -10.73 -6.57 20.30
C PRO A 11 -10.29 -5.41 19.39
N GLY A 12 -11.25 -4.77 18.72
CA GLY A 12 -11.05 -3.60 17.85
C GLY A 12 -10.92 -3.87 16.34
N ILE A 13 -10.82 -5.12 15.87
CA ILE A 13 -10.62 -5.42 14.43
C ILE A 13 -11.88 -6.03 13.82
N LEU A 14 -12.33 -5.46 12.70
CA LEU A 14 -13.48 -5.90 11.92
C LEU A 14 -13.07 -6.94 10.87
N CYS A 15 -13.67 -8.13 10.91
CA CYS A 15 -13.50 -9.13 9.87
C CYS A 15 -14.34 -8.76 8.64
N VAL A 16 -13.70 -8.59 7.48
CA VAL A 16 -14.38 -8.20 6.23
C VAL A 16 -14.68 -9.44 5.39
N PRO A 17 -15.97 -9.81 5.20
CA PRO A 17 -16.33 -10.93 4.32
C PRO A 17 -16.02 -10.60 2.85
N ASN A 18 -15.70 -11.64 2.06
CA ASN A 18 -15.54 -11.50 0.62
C ASN A 18 -16.91 -11.59 -0.08
N VAL A 19 -17.70 -10.53 0.03
CA VAL A 19 -19.03 -10.39 -0.56
C VAL A 19 -19.17 -9.00 -1.16
N ASP A 20 -19.93 -8.90 -2.26
CA ASP A 20 -20.36 -7.64 -2.89
C ASP A 20 -19.26 -6.60 -3.14
N GLY A 21 -18.02 -7.03 -3.34
CA GLY A 21 -16.89 -6.12 -3.56
C GLY A 21 -16.52 -5.28 -2.33
N LEU A 22 -16.96 -5.65 -1.12
CA LEU A 22 -16.73 -4.86 0.10
C LEU A 22 -15.23 -4.61 0.37
N GLN A 23 -14.38 -5.60 0.09
CA GLN A 23 -12.93 -5.45 0.21
C GLN A 23 -12.38 -4.43 -0.79
N GLU A 24 -12.90 -4.39 -2.02
CA GLU A 24 -12.48 -3.43 -3.04
C GLU A 24 -12.89 -2.00 -2.66
N ILE A 25 -14.10 -1.81 -2.15
CA ILE A 25 -14.57 -0.51 -1.65
C ILE A 25 -13.67 0.02 -0.53
N ILE A 26 -13.26 -0.85 0.40
CA ILE A 26 -12.33 -0.48 1.48
C ILE A 26 -10.95 -0.10 0.93
N LEU A 27 -10.47 -0.83 -0.09
CA LEU A 27 -9.19 -0.52 -0.75
C LEU A 27 -9.26 0.81 -1.52
N ASP A 28 -10.36 1.07 -2.23
CA ASP A 28 -10.60 2.33 -2.95
C ASP A 28 -10.60 3.52 -2.00
N GLU A 29 -11.38 3.45 -0.91
CA GLU A 29 -11.46 4.53 0.09
C GLU A 29 -10.11 4.81 0.76
N ALA A 30 -9.35 3.75 1.08
CA ALA A 30 -8.02 3.90 1.67
C ALA A 30 -6.98 4.45 0.68
N HIS A 31 -7.21 4.28 -0.61
CA HIS A 31 -6.33 4.78 -1.67
C HIS A 31 -6.67 6.21 -2.12
N ASP A 32 -7.95 6.59 -2.12
CA ASP A 32 -8.45 7.93 -2.54
C ASP A 32 -8.57 8.94 -1.38
N SER A 33 -8.08 8.58 -0.19
CA SER A 33 -8.12 9.49 0.95
C SER A 33 -7.41 10.81 0.60
N ARG A 34 -8.18 11.91 0.65
CA ARG A 34 -7.84 13.27 0.15
C ARG A 34 -6.57 13.89 0.75
N TYR A 35 -5.98 13.24 1.74
CA TYR A 35 -4.80 13.67 2.46
C TYR A 35 -3.55 12.82 2.15
N VAL A 36 -3.66 11.85 1.24
CA VAL A 36 -2.62 10.85 1.03
C VAL A 36 -1.86 11.14 -0.25
N VAL A 37 -0.60 11.56 -0.10
CA VAL A 37 0.41 11.38 -1.16
C VAL A 37 0.44 9.87 -1.45
N HIS A 38 0.01 9.47 -2.64
CA HIS A 38 -0.29 8.09 -3.04
C HIS A 38 0.41 7.02 -2.17
N PRO A 39 -0.34 6.28 -1.33
CA PRO A 39 0.27 5.45 -0.31
C PRO A 39 1.00 4.28 -0.96
N CYS A 40 2.25 4.05 -0.53
CA CYS A 40 2.91 2.77 -0.82
C CYS A 40 2.10 1.63 -0.20
N SER A 41 2.10 0.45 -0.85
CA SER A 41 1.37 -0.74 -0.40
C SER A 41 1.65 -1.10 1.08
N ALA A 42 2.86 -0.82 1.57
CA ALA A 42 3.22 -1.00 2.97
C ALA A 42 2.42 -0.08 3.92
N LYS A 43 2.26 1.19 3.56
CA LYS A 43 1.49 2.15 4.36
C LYS A 43 0.01 1.81 4.34
N MET A 44 -0.55 1.56 3.16
CA MET A 44 -1.96 1.19 3.01
C MET A 44 -2.30 -0.08 3.79
N TYR A 45 -1.44 -1.11 3.75
CA TYR A 45 -1.63 -2.31 4.56
C TYR A 45 -1.57 -2.01 6.06
N HIS A 46 -0.63 -1.15 6.49
CA HIS A 46 -0.46 -0.79 7.90
C HIS A 46 -1.67 -0.05 8.45
N ASP A 47 -2.20 0.91 7.70
CA ASP A 47 -3.37 1.70 8.10
C ASP A 47 -4.62 0.79 8.16
N LEU A 48 -4.80 -0.09 7.17
CA LEU A 48 -5.98 -0.95 7.12
C LEU A 48 -5.97 -2.06 8.19
N LYS A 49 -4.81 -2.66 8.51
CA LYS A 49 -4.74 -3.80 9.47
C LYS A 49 -5.08 -3.42 10.91
N GLU A 50 -5.14 -2.13 11.24
CA GLU A 50 -5.53 -1.64 12.56
C GLU A 50 -7.05 -1.75 12.78
N ILE A 51 -7.83 -1.70 11.70
CA ILE A 51 -9.30 -1.62 11.74
C ILE A 51 -9.93 -2.84 11.08
N TYR A 52 -9.31 -3.38 10.02
CA TYR A 52 -9.88 -4.42 9.19
C TYR A 52 -8.99 -5.66 9.11
N TRP A 53 -9.62 -6.81 8.89
CA TRP A 53 -8.93 -8.05 8.60
C TRP A 53 -9.72 -8.92 7.63
N TRP A 54 -9.03 -9.50 6.65
CA TRP A 54 -9.57 -10.60 5.83
C TRP A 54 -8.45 -11.50 5.32
N LYS A 55 -8.82 -12.72 4.91
CA LYS A 55 -7.87 -13.68 4.35
C LYS A 55 -7.33 -13.17 3.02
N GLY A 56 -6.03 -12.93 2.95
CA GLY A 56 -5.38 -12.46 1.72
C GLY A 56 -5.13 -10.96 1.66
N MET A 57 -5.57 -10.18 2.66
CA MET A 57 -5.48 -8.73 2.71
C MET A 57 -4.16 -8.12 2.23
N LYS A 58 -3.01 -8.61 2.70
CA LYS A 58 -1.70 -8.11 2.26
C LYS A 58 -1.46 -8.27 0.76
N ARG A 59 -1.89 -9.41 0.19
CA ARG A 59 -1.79 -9.69 -1.25
C ARG A 59 -2.74 -8.78 -2.02
N ASP A 60 -3.95 -8.58 -1.52
CA ASP A 60 -4.97 -7.78 -2.20
C ASP A 60 -4.56 -6.30 -2.22
N VAL A 61 -4.03 -5.77 -1.12
CA VAL A 61 -3.42 -4.42 -1.07
C VAL A 61 -2.27 -4.28 -2.08
N THR A 62 -1.37 -5.26 -2.13
CA THR A 62 -0.23 -5.23 -3.06
C THR A 62 -0.72 -5.21 -4.51
N TYR A 63 -1.68 -6.07 -4.83
CA TYR A 63 -2.25 -6.18 -6.17
C TYR A 63 -3.04 -4.92 -6.57
N PHE A 64 -3.79 -4.35 -5.64
CA PHE A 64 -4.57 -3.13 -5.84
C PHE A 64 -3.67 -1.93 -6.14
N VAL A 65 -2.65 -1.68 -5.29
CA VAL A 65 -1.70 -0.57 -5.51
C VAL A 65 -0.89 -0.79 -6.79
N ALA A 66 -0.54 -2.05 -7.12
CA ALA A 66 0.15 -2.37 -8.35
C ALA A 66 -0.67 -2.10 -9.62
N LYS A 67 -2.00 -1.98 -9.54
CA LYS A 67 -2.84 -1.57 -10.69
C LYS A 67 -2.93 -0.06 -10.87
N CYS A 68 -2.59 0.73 -9.85
CA CYS A 68 -2.66 2.18 -9.93
C CYS A 68 -1.48 2.73 -10.73
N MET A 69 -1.74 3.27 -11.92
CA MET A 69 -0.71 3.85 -12.80
C MET A 69 0.09 4.96 -12.11
N VAL A 70 -0.57 5.77 -11.27
CA VAL A 70 0.10 6.85 -10.53
C VAL A 70 1.06 6.27 -9.48
N CYS A 71 0.63 5.28 -8.71
CA CYS A 71 1.50 4.56 -7.76
C CYS A 71 2.66 3.86 -8.46
N GLN A 72 2.45 3.29 -9.65
CA GLN A 72 3.51 2.68 -10.45
C GLN A 72 4.57 3.70 -10.85
N GLN A 73 4.15 4.88 -11.34
CA GLN A 73 5.06 5.94 -11.76
C GLN A 73 5.90 6.44 -10.57
N VAL A 74 5.25 6.76 -9.45
CA VAL A 74 5.91 7.21 -8.22
C VAL A 74 6.90 6.15 -7.72
N ASN A 75 6.53 4.86 -7.73
CA ASN A 75 7.44 3.79 -7.32
C ASN A 75 8.65 3.67 -8.27
N SER A 76 8.46 3.86 -9.59
CA SER A 76 9.57 3.85 -10.55
C SER A 76 10.52 5.05 -10.38
N GLU A 77 10.00 6.19 -9.96
CA GLU A 77 10.78 7.39 -9.65
C GLU A 77 11.57 7.23 -8.35
N HIS A 78 10.98 6.66 -7.29
CA HIS A 78 11.68 6.41 -6.02
C HIS A 78 12.63 5.19 -6.09
N MET A 79 12.36 4.22 -6.96
CA MET A 79 13.26 3.09 -7.25
C MET A 79 14.39 3.48 -8.21
N ARG A 80 14.43 4.72 -8.72
CA ARG A 80 15.70 5.29 -9.15
C ARG A 80 16.43 5.68 -7.88
N PRO A 81 17.46 4.94 -7.45
CA PRO A 81 18.23 5.37 -6.30
C PRO A 81 18.82 6.74 -6.63
N GLU A 82 18.35 7.77 -5.94
CA GLU A 82 18.96 9.10 -5.94
C GLU A 82 20.46 9.00 -5.59
N GLY A 83 20.89 7.90 -4.95
CA GLY A 83 22.28 7.57 -4.68
C GLY A 83 23.11 6.97 -5.83
N ILE A 84 22.53 6.45 -6.92
CA ILE A 84 23.35 5.98 -8.07
C ILE A 84 23.83 7.16 -8.90
N TYR A 85 23.02 8.22 -9.05
CA TYR A 85 23.45 9.42 -9.77
C TYR A 85 24.61 10.14 -9.07
N GLN A 86 24.66 10.14 -7.73
CA GLN A 86 25.80 10.67 -6.98
C GLN A 86 27.07 9.83 -7.10
N GLN A 87 26.96 8.50 -7.24
CA GLN A 87 28.13 7.64 -7.51
C GLN A 87 28.66 7.80 -8.93
N ILE A 88 27.80 7.94 -9.94
CA ILE A 88 28.24 8.09 -11.34
C ILE A 88 29.00 9.41 -11.54
N ILE A 89 28.52 10.53 -10.95
CA ILE A 89 29.20 11.83 -11.06
C ILE A 89 30.59 11.79 -10.39
N GLN A 90 30.77 11.00 -9.32
CA GLN A 90 32.09 10.82 -8.69
C GLN A 90 33.04 9.94 -9.51
N LEU A 91 32.54 8.90 -10.18
CA LEU A 91 33.37 7.99 -10.98
C LEU A 91 33.80 8.60 -12.31
N GLU A 92 32.95 9.39 -12.97
CA GLU A 92 33.29 10.13 -14.20
C GLU A 92 34.37 11.21 -13.96
N GLY A 93 34.46 11.74 -12.74
CA GLY A 93 35.50 12.68 -12.32
C GLY A 93 36.86 12.04 -12.02
N GLN A 94 36.91 10.71 -11.82
CA GLN A 94 38.15 9.95 -11.56
C GLN A 94 38.73 9.27 -12.80
N LEU A 95 37.97 9.19 -13.90
CA LEU A 95 38.41 8.60 -15.17
C LEU A 95 38.96 9.63 -16.17
N ASN A 96 38.85 10.93 -15.85
CA ASN A 96 39.30 12.04 -16.70
C ASN A 96 40.48 12.84 -16.10
N THR A 97 41.22 12.24 -15.16
CA THR A 97 42.54 12.70 -14.66
C THR A 97 43.54 11.57 -14.75
#